data_AF-A0A7V8A917-F1
#
_entry.id   AF-A0A7V8A917-F1
#
_cell.length_a   1.000
_cell.length_b   1.000
_cell.length_c   1.000
_cell.angle_alpha   90.00
_cell.angle_beta   90.00
_cell.angle_gamma   90.00
#
_symmetry.space_group_name_H-M   'P 1'
#
loop_
_entity.id
_entity.type
_entity.pdbx_description
1 polymer ?
#
loop_
_entity_poly.entity_id
_entity_poly.type
_entity_poly.pdbx_seq_one_letter_code
_entity_poly.pdbx_strand_id
1 'polypeptide(L)'
;MQQACGWPVVPIATNLGLFWSCEDFIKEAGQATNQILEPIPAGLGKDEFMTRLEVALETASSRLCAEGQATHPHLTQAGVEWVSEMSEA
;
A
#
# COMPACT_ATOMS: atom_id res chain seq x y z
N MET A 1 11.25 10.84 9.91
CA MET A 1 11.08 10.07 11.17
C MET A 1 11.99 8.85 11.22
N GLN A 2 11.92 7.91 10.26
CA GLN A 2 12.83 6.73 10.20
C GLN A 2 14.32 7.10 10.32
N GLN A 3 14.77 8.08 9.53
CA GLN A 3 16.17 8.50 9.51
C GLN A 3 16.65 9.13 10.82
N ALA A 4 15.75 9.78 11.56
CA ALA A 4 16.07 10.44 12.82
C ALA A 4 16.03 9.48 14.02
N CYS A 5 15.19 8.45 13.97
CA CYS A 5 15.00 7.49 15.07
C CYS A 5 15.92 6.27 14.96
N GLY A 6 16.46 5.96 13.78
CA GLY A 6 17.38 4.83 13.58
C GLY A 6 16.72 3.45 13.75
N TRP A 7 15.39 3.37 13.59
CA TRP A 7 14.63 2.13 13.74
C TRP A 7 14.29 1.49 12.40
N PRO A 8 14.24 0.15 12.32
CA PRO A 8 13.71 -0.52 11.14
C PRO A 8 12.22 -0.20 10.99
N VAL A 9 11.76 -0.14 9.75
CA VAL A 9 10.35 0.09 9.42
C VAL A 9 9.77 -1.19 8.84
N VAL A 10 8.67 -1.67 9.40
CA VAL A 10 7.97 -2.86 8.91
C VAL A 10 6.76 -2.39 8.08
N PRO A 11 6.79 -2.56 6.74
CA PRO A 11 5.66 -2.16 5.92
C PRO A 11 4.49 -3.13 6.07
N ILE A 12 3.27 -2.62 5.91
CA ILE A 12 2.04 -3.41 5.91
C ILE A 12 1.25 -3.05 4.66
N ALA A 13 0.99 -4.05 3.82
CA ALA A 13 0.11 -3.92 2.66
C ALA A 13 -1.32 -4.34 3.01
N THR A 14 -2.31 -3.69 2.42
CA THR A 14 -3.74 -3.98 2.67
C THR A 14 -4.56 -3.85 1.39
N ASN A 15 -5.58 -4.71 1.24
CA ASN A 15 -6.56 -4.64 0.15
C ASN A 15 -7.89 -3.99 0.57
N LEU A 16 -7.99 -3.46 1.79
CA LEU A 16 -9.24 -2.90 2.31
C LEU A 16 -9.84 -1.82 1.38
N GLY A 17 -8.99 -1.00 0.76
CA GLY A 17 -9.40 0.05 -0.18
C GLY A 17 -10.12 -0.46 -1.43
N LEU A 18 -9.95 -1.74 -1.80
CA LEU A 18 -10.69 -2.36 -2.91
C LEU A 18 -12.19 -2.48 -2.60
N PHE A 19 -12.53 -2.80 -1.35
CA PHE A 19 -13.92 -2.95 -0.91
C PHE A 19 -14.49 -1.63 -0.40
N TRP A 20 -13.63 -0.85 0.27
CA TRP A 20 -13.99 0.36 0.99
C TRP A 20 -13.16 1.53 0.46
N SER A 21 -13.31 1.80 -0.84
CA SER A 21 -12.72 2.97 -1.51
C SER A 21 -13.01 4.25 -0.73
N CYS A 22 -12.03 5.14 -0.57
CA CYS A 22 -12.20 6.38 0.20
C CYS A 22 -13.23 7.32 -0.43
N GLU A 23 -13.40 7.28 -1.75
CA GLU A 23 -14.22 8.20 -2.52
C GLU A 23 -15.68 7.75 -2.62
N ASP A 24 -15.91 6.44 -2.50
CA ASP A 24 -17.24 5.87 -2.67
C ASP A 24 -18.05 5.88 -1.37
N PHE A 25 -19.32 6.27 -1.47
CA PHE A 25 -20.24 6.19 -0.32
C PHE A 25 -20.65 4.74 -0.01
N ILE A 26 -20.79 3.92 -1.06
CA ILE A 26 -21.15 2.51 -0.93
C ILE A 26 -19.90 1.72 -0.52
N LYS A 27 -20.01 0.96 0.56
CA LYS A 27 -18.96 0.06 1.06
C LYS A 27 -19.41 -1.37 0.85
N GLU A 28 -18.59 -2.17 0.19
CA GLU A 28 -18.92 -3.56 -0.06
C GLU A 28 -18.36 -4.48 1.02
N ALA A 29 -19.06 -5.58 1.30
CA ALA A 29 -18.54 -6.62 2.17
C ALA A 29 -17.53 -7.48 1.40
N GLY A 30 -16.43 -7.83 2.06
CA GLY A 30 -15.37 -8.64 1.49
C GLY A 30 -14.29 -8.97 2.52
N GLN A 31 -13.25 -9.69 2.10
CA GLN A 31 -12.15 -10.06 2.98
C GLN A 31 -11.02 -9.02 2.93
N ALA A 32 -10.85 -8.29 4.02
CA ALA A 32 -9.70 -7.42 4.24
C ALA A 32 -8.50 -8.22 4.80
N THR A 33 -7.37 -8.14 4.10
CA THR A 33 -6.12 -8.80 4.46
C THR A 33 -5.06 -7.75 4.72
N ASN A 34 -4.41 -7.83 5.88
CA ASN A 34 -3.23 -7.03 6.20
C ASN A 34 -2.00 -7.94 6.15
N GLN A 35 -1.12 -7.70 5.20
CA GLN A 35 0.12 -8.46 5.04
C GLN A 35 1.28 -7.68 5.66
N ILE A 36 1.89 -8.27 6.69
CA ILE A 36 3.14 -7.78 7.27
C ILE A 36 4.28 -8.18 6.34
N LEU A 37 5.10 -7.21 5.92
CA LEU A 37 6.21 -7.41 5.00
C LEU A 37 7.55 -7.42 5.74
N GLU A 38 8.61 -7.77 5.01
CA GLU A 38 9.96 -7.77 5.55
C GLU A 38 10.39 -6.37 6.03
N PRO A 39 11.08 -6.26 7.17
CA PRO A 39 11.54 -4.98 7.68
C PRO A 39 12.53 -4.29 6.73
N ILE A 40 12.30 -3.02 6.45
CA ILE A 40 13.26 -2.14 5.80
C ILE A 40 14.28 -1.67 6.86
N PRO A 41 15.58 -1.91 6.66
CA PRO A 41 16.60 -1.57 7.63
C PRO A 41 16.70 -0.07 7.88
N ALA A 42 17.20 0.29 9.06
CA ALA A 42 17.53 1.66 9.41
C ALA A 42 18.77 2.15 8.65
N GLY A 43 18.95 3.48 8.59
CA GLY A 43 20.19 4.09 8.08
C GLY A 43 20.26 4.30 6.57
N LEU A 44 19.19 3.99 5.83
CA LEU A 44 19.09 4.30 4.40
C LEU A 44 18.93 5.82 4.16
N GLY A 45 19.34 6.26 2.96
CA GLY A 45 19.00 7.59 2.45
C GLY A 45 17.48 7.75 2.25
N LYS A 46 16.96 8.99 2.26
CA LYS A 46 15.53 9.26 2.05
C LYS A 46 15.01 8.60 0.78
N ASP A 47 15.69 8.84 -0.35
CA ASP A 47 15.23 8.38 -1.67
C ASP A 47 15.28 6.86 -1.76
N GLU A 48 16.37 6.25 -1.31
CA GLU A 48 16.50 4.79 -1.29
C GLU A 48 15.44 4.12 -0.40
N PHE A 49 15.15 4.71 0.76
CA PHE A 49 14.10 4.24 1.64
C PHE A 49 12.72 4.30 0.96
N MET A 50 12.39 5.44 0.35
CA MET A 50 11.10 5.63 -0.32
C MET A 50 10.93 4.66 -1.49
N THR A 51 11.94 4.50 -2.34
CA THR A 51 11.89 3.54 -3.45
C THR A 51 11.67 2.11 -2.95
N ARG A 52 12.37 1.67 -1.90
CA ARG A 52 12.17 0.33 -1.34
C ARG A 52 10.78 0.14 -0.76
N LEU A 53 10.27 1.17 -0.07
CA LEU A 53 8.94 1.16 0.53
C LEU A 53 7.86 1.06 -0.54
N GLU A 54 7.93 1.89 -1.57
CA GLU A 54 7.02 1.89 -2.72
C GLU A 54 7.00 0.53 -3.40
N VAL A 55 8.18 0.00 -3.79
CA VAL A 55 8.26 -1.30 -4.47
C VAL A 55 7.66 -2.42 -3.62
N ALA A 56 7.96 -2.45 -2.32
CA ALA A 56 7.44 -3.47 -1.42
C ALA A 56 5.91 -3.41 -1.28
N LEU A 57 5.36 -2.20 -1.10
CA LEU A 57 3.94 -1.98 -0.93
C LEU A 57 3.17 -2.22 -2.23
N GLU A 58 3.58 -1.62 -3.35
CA GLU A 58 2.91 -1.74 -4.65
C GLU A 58 2.87 -3.19 -5.14
N THR A 59 3.96 -3.95 -4.94
CA THR A 59 4.01 -5.37 -5.31
C THR A 59 3.02 -6.19 -4.47
N ALA A 60 3.01 -5.98 -3.15
CA ALA A 60 2.17 -6.75 -2.24
C ALA A 60 0.69 -6.35 -2.37
N SER A 61 0.37 -5.06 -2.43
CA SER A 61 -0.99 -4.53 -2.56
C SER A 61 -1.62 -4.97 -3.89
N SER A 62 -0.91 -4.84 -5.02
CA SER A 62 -1.40 -5.26 -6.34
C SER A 62 -1.79 -6.74 -6.35
N ARG A 63 -0.99 -7.60 -5.72
CA ARG A 63 -1.31 -9.02 -5.58
C ARG A 63 -2.57 -9.25 -4.74
N LEU A 64 -2.68 -8.60 -3.57
CA LEU A 64 -3.85 -8.75 -2.69
C LEU A 64 -5.13 -8.21 -3.34
N CYS A 65 -5.02 -7.13 -4.11
CA CYS A 65 -6.14 -6.58 -4.86
C CYS A 65 -6.57 -7.52 -5.99
N ALA A 66 -5.64 -8.11 -6.74
CA ALA A 66 -5.96 -9.10 -7.76
C ALA A 66 -6.66 -10.34 -7.16
N GLU A 67 -6.21 -10.81 -5.99
CA GLU A 67 -6.87 -11.87 -5.23
C GLU A 67 -8.29 -11.48 -4.81
N GLY A 68 -8.48 -10.24 -4.32
CA GLY A 68 -9.80 -9.71 -3.99
C GLY A 68 -10.73 -9.62 -5.20
N GLN A 69 -10.24 -9.09 -6.32
CA GLN A 69 -10.97 -8.96 -7.58
C GLN A 69 -11.41 -10.30 -8.16
N ALA A 70 -10.60 -11.36 -8.02
CA ALA A 70 -10.99 -12.70 -8.44
C ALA A 70 -12.26 -13.19 -7.74
N THR A 71 -12.51 -12.71 -6.51
CA THR A 71 -13.73 -13.02 -5.73
C THR A 71 -14.84 -11.97 -5.90
N HIS A 72 -14.49 -10.73 -6.25
CA HIS A 72 -15.41 -9.61 -6.50
C HIS A 72 -15.08 -8.89 -7.82
N PRO A 73 -15.47 -9.46 -8.98
CA PRO A 73 -14.97 -9.00 -10.29
C PRO A 73 -15.45 -7.60 -10.72
N HIS A 74 -16.52 -7.09 -10.11
CA HIS A 74 -17.06 -5.76 -10.39
C HIS A 74 -16.37 -4.65 -9.59
N LEU A 75 -15.56 -5.00 -8.58
CA LEU A 75 -14.76 -4.05 -7.84
C LEU A 75 -13.49 -3.76 -8.62
N THR A 76 -13.26 -2.48 -8.91
CA THR A 76 -12.01 -2.01 -9.50
C THR A 76 -11.20 -1.29 -8.43
N GLN A 77 -9.88 -1.39 -8.53
CA GLN A 77 -9.04 -0.54 -7.70
C GLN A 77 -9.13 0.88 -8.27
N ALA A 78 -9.59 1.84 -7.47
CA ALA A 78 -9.41 3.25 -7.80
C ALA A 78 -7.91 3.48 -7.99
N GLY A 79 -7.51 3.97 -9.16
CA GLY A 79 -6.11 4.19 -9.50
C GLY A 79 -5.42 4.96 -8.39
N VAL A 80 -4.32 4.41 -7.87
CA VAL A 80 -3.49 5.12 -6.90
C VAL A 80 -2.69 6.17 -7.70
N GLU A 81 -3.35 7.24 -8.13
CA GLU A 81 -2.70 8.42 -8.76
C GLU A 81 -2.00 9.32 -7.71
N TRP A 82 -2.09 8.95 -6.43
CA TRP A 82 -1.71 9.76 -5.28
C TRP A 82 -0.21 9.92 -5.03
N VAL A 83 0.65 9.09 -5.63
CA VAL A 83 2.11 9.15 -5.35
C VAL A 83 2.82 10.17 -6.25
N SER A 84 2.31 10.44 -7.46
CA SER A 84 2.92 11.41 -8.38
C SER A 84 2.69 12.87 -7.98
N GLU A 85 1.53 13.21 -7.42
CA GLU A 85 1.22 14.61 -7.07
C GLU A 85 1.89 15.06 -5.75
N MET A 86 2.23 14.12 -4.86
CA MET A 86 2.89 14.44 -3.58
C MET A 86 4.41 14.63 -3.68
N SER A 87 5.02 14.39 -4.85
CA SER A 87 6.45 14.65 -5.08
C SER A 87 6.75 16.12 -5.46
N GLU A 88 5.73 16.95 -5.73
CA GLU A 88 5.89 18.34 -6.18
C GLU A 88 5.44 19.41 -5.16
N ALA A 89 5.07 19.02 -3.93
CA ALA A 89 4.69 19.93 -2.84
C ALA A 89 5.69 19.89 -1.67
#